data_AF-A0AA90NI47-F1
#
_entry.id   AF-A0AA90NI47-F1
#
_cell.length_a   1.000
_cell.length_b   1.000
_cell.length_c   1.000
_cell.angle_alpha   90.00
_cell.angle_beta   90.00
_cell.angle_gamma   90.00
#
_symmetry.space_group_name_H-M   'P 1'
#
loop_
_entity.id
_entity.type
_entity.pdbx_description
1 polymer ?
#
loop_
_entity_poly.entity_id
_entity_poly.type
_entity_poly.pdbx_seq_one_letter_code
_entity_poly.pdbx_strand_id
1 'polypeptide(L)' 'MLKVVLIIVATEKPGRMIGDYGKCWSIEALSGNLKSRGFYLESTHMKNRGRMDKLMGLLMIAVV' A
#
# COMPACT_ATOMS: atom_id res chain seq x y z
N MET A 1 6.47 19.66 15.73
CA MET A 1 6.07 19.27 14.36
C MET A 1 7.21 18.43 13.79
N LEU A 2 7.05 17.10 13.66
CA LEU A 2 8.12 16.25 13.13
C LEU A 2 8.32 16.60 11.64
N LYS A 3 9.57 16.88 11.24
CA LYS A 3 9.92 17.17 9.86
C LYS A 3 10.40 15.87 9.21
N VAL A 4 9.60 15.32 8.31
CA VAL A 4 9.98 14.12 7.53
C VAL A 4 10.72 14.59 6.27
N VAL A 5 11.88 14.00 6.01
CA VAL A 5 12.70 14.28 4.83
C VAL A 5 12.68 13.04 3.93
N LEU A 6 12.34 13.24 2.65
CA LEU A 6 12.38 12.22 1.61
C LEU A 6 13.56 12.49 0.69
N ILE A 7 14.45 11.52 0.56
CA ILE A 7 15.59 11.56 -0.39
C ILE A 7 15.29 10.58 -1.51
N ILE A 8 15.33 11.05 -2.75
CA ILE A 8 15.17 10.22 -3.93
C ILE A 8 16.38 10.44 -4.82
N VAL A 9 17.00 9.35 -5.26
CA VAL A 9 18.16 9.36 -6.17
C VAL A 9 17.70 8.81 -7.51
N ALA A 10 17.83 9.59 -8.58
CA ALA A 10 17.55 9.15 -9.95
C ALA A 10 18.78 9.37 -10.82
N THR A 11 19.05 8.37 -11.66
CA THR A 11 20.09 8.43 -12.71
C THR A 11 19.57 9.10 -13.99
N GLU A 12 18.25 9.19 -14.18
CA GLU A 12 17.61 9.76 -15.37
C GLU A 12 16.32 10.55 -15.05
N LYS A 13 16.02 11.59 -15.84
CA LYS A 13 14.77 12.38 -15.81
C LYS A 13 14.39 12.94 -14.41
N PRO A 14 15.24 13.77 -13.78
CA PRO A 14 15.01 14.28 -12.42
C PRO A 14 13.70 15.06 -12.27
N GLY A 15 13.22 15.73 -13.33
CA GLY A 15 11.96 16.49 -13.30
C GLY A 15 10.69 15.65 -13.15
N ARG A 16 10.74 14.33 -13.37
CA ARG A 16 9.60 13.42 -13.17
C ARG A 16 9.72 12.53 -11.94
N MET A 17 10.88 12.55 -11.28
CA MET A 17 11.24 11.59 -10.23
C MET A 17 10.28 11.58 -9.04
N ILE A 18 9.83 12.75 -8.59
CA ILE A 18 8.86 12.83 -7.47
C ILE A 18 7.51 12.21 -7.87
N GLY A 19 7.05 12.49 -9.09
CA GLY A 19 5.80 11.94 -9.61
C GLY A 19 5.88 10.42 -9.83
N ASP A 20 7.01 9.91 -10.31
CA ASP A 20 7.23 8.47 -10.46
C ASP A 20 7.38 7.77 -9.09
N TYR A 21 8.09 8.36 -8.14
CA TYR A 21 8.16 7.83 -6.77
C TYR A 21 6.79 7.81 -6.08
N GLY A 22 5.95 8.81 -6.34
CA GLY A 22 4.57 8.86 -5.85
C GLY A 22 3.72 7.67 -6.29
N LYS A 23 3.99 7.06 -7.45
CA LYS A 23 3.28 5.85 -7.90
C LYS A 23 3.62 4.63 -7.02
N CYS A 24 4.86 4.51 -6.56
CA CYS A 24 5.25 3.43 -5.64
C CYS A 24 4.58 3.59 -4.27
N TRP A 25 4.33 4.83 -3.84
CA TRP A 25 3.65 5.10 -2.58
C TRP A 25 2.23 4.53 -2.54
N SER A 26 1.54 4.44 -3.68
CA SER A 26 0.18 3.88 -3.75
C SER A 26 0.10 2.44 -3.22
N ILE A 27 1.14 1.63 -3.40
CA ILE A 27 1.20 0.26 -2.89
C ILE A 27 1.32 0.24 -1.36
N GLU A 28 2.09 1.18 -0.80
CA GLU A 28 2.25 1.33 0.63
C GLU A 28 0.98 1.89 1.29
N ALA A 29 0.31 2.81 0.60
CA ALA A 29 -1.01 3.30 1.01
C ALA A 29 -2.04 2.17 1.05
N LEU A 30 -2.12 1.36 -0.02
CA LEU A 30 -2.96 0.17 -0.11
C LEU A 30 -2.67 -0.81 1.04
N SER A 31 -1.39 -1.15 1.25
CA SER A 31 -0.98 -2.06 2.32
C SER A 31 -1.34 -1.54 3.70
N GLY A 32 -1.17 -0.23 3.95
CA GLY A 32 -1.59 0.37 5.21
C GLY A 32 -3.11 0.35 5.41
N ASN A 33 -3.89 0.59 4.35
CA ASN A 33 -5.35 0.56 4.39
C ASN A 33 -5.90 -0.86 4.63
N LEU A 34 -5.23 -1.90 4.14
CA LEU A 34 -5.64 -3.29 4.38
C LEU A 34 -5.27 -3.77 5.80
N LYS A 35 -4.26 -3.16 6.41
CA LYS A 35 -3.74 -3.52 7.74
C LYS A 35 -4.36 -2.62 8.82
N SER A 36 -3.53 -2.14 9.76
CA SER A 36 -3.93 -1.45 10.98
C SER A 36 -4.54 -0.06 10.79
N ARG A 37 -4.44 0.55 9.59
CA ARG A 37 -5.05 1.87 9.32
C ARG A 37 -6.44 1.77 8.69
N GLY A 38 -6.98 0.58 8.44
CA GLY A 38 -8.27 0.43 7.78
C GLY A 38 -8.95 -0.90 8.04
N PHE A 39 -8.76 -1.89 7.17
CA PHE A 39 -9.52 -3.15 7.17
C PHE A 39 -9.13 -4.12 8.30
N TYR A 40 -8.00 -3.91 8.99
CA TYR A 40 -7.51 -4.76 10.07
C TYR A 40 -7.37 -6.24 9.69
N LEU A 41 -6.92 -6.51 8.45
CA LEU A 41 -6.81 -7.88 7.93
C LEU A 41 -5.96 -8.80 8.84
N GLU A 42 -4.89 -8.26 9.43
CA GLU A 42 -3.97 -8.98 10.34
C GLU A 42 -4.62 -9.38 11.66
N SER A 43 -5.69 -8.71 12.08
CA SER A 43 -6.45 -9.05 13.29
C SER A 43 -7.50 -10.13 13.05
N THR A 44 -7.77 -10.47 11.79
CA THR A 44 -8.69 -11.54 11.46
C THR A 44 -8.06 -12.89 11.81
N HIS A 45 -8.71 -13.66 12.69
CA HIS A 45 -8.24 -15.00 13.07
C HIS A 45 -8.61 -16.06 12.00
N MET A 46 -8.65 -15.66 10.72
CA MET A 46 -9.13 -16.49 9.63
C MET A 46 -8.08 -17.55 9.28
N LYS A 47 -8.34 -18.81 9.65
CA LYS A 47 -7.41 -19.93 9.41
C LYS A 47 -7.62 -20.64 8.09
N ASN A 48 -8.77 -20.43 7.43
CA ASN A 48 -9.09 -21.09 6.18
C ASN A 48 -8.49 -20.32 5.00
N ARG A 49 -7.46 -20.90 4.38
CA ARG A 49 -6.73 -20.31 3.25
C ARG A 49 -7.62 -20.01 2.04
N GLY A 50 -8.59 -20.87 1.73
CA GLY A 50 -9.52 -20.64 0.60
C GLY A 50 -10.49 -19.48 0.83
N ARG A 51 -10.78 -19.14 2.10
CA ARG A 51 -11.57 -17.94 2.43
C ARG A 51 -10.70 -16.68 2.37
N MET A 52 -9.44 -16.76 2.79
CA MET A 52 -8.48 -15.66 2.64
C MET A 52 -8.26 -15.29 1.17
N ASP A 53 -8.13 -16.28 0.29
CA ASP A 53 -7.95 -16.05 -1.15
C ASP A 53 -9.12 -15.24 -1.76
N LYS A 54 -10.35 -15.67 -1.47
CA LYS A 54 -11.57 -14.96 -1.88
C LYS A 54 -11.66 -13.55 -1.29
N LEU A 55 -11.32 -13.40 -0.01
CA LEU A 55 -11.34 -12.10 0.67
C LEU A 55 -10.34 -11.14 0.04
N MET A 56 -9.13 -11.61 -0.28
CA MET A 56 -8.13 -10.82 -0.99
C MET A 56 -8.63 -10.39 -2.37
N GLY A 57 -9.25 -11.30 -3.13
CA GLY A 57 -9.86 -10.96 -4.41
C GLY A 57 -10.92 -9.85 -4.30
N LEU A 58 -11.81 -9.95 -3.32
CA LEU A 58 -12.82 -8.92 -3.03
C LEU A 58 -12.21 -7.57 -2.63
N LEU A 59 -11.19 -7.58 -1.77
CA LEU A 59 -10.51 -6.36 -1.31
C LEU A 59 -9.79 -5.65 -2.46
N MET A 60 -9.16 -6.40 -3.36
CA MET A 60 -8.46 -5.80 -4.50
C MET A 60 -9.41 -5.11 -5.49
N ILE A 61 -10.67 -5.54 -5.56
CA ILE A 61 -11.72 -4.87 -6.35
C ILE A 61 -12.27 -3.65 -5.59
N ALA A 62 -12.43 -3.75 -4.27
CA ALA A 62 -13.02 -2.70 -3.45
C ALA A 62 -12.08 -1.51 -3.18
N VAL A 63 -10.77 -1.69 -3.28
CA VAL A 63 -9.75 -0.66 -2.98
C VAL A 63 -9.16 -0.04 -4.27
N VAL A 64 -9.84 -0.23 -5.41
CA VAL A 64 -9.59 0.51 -6.67
C VAL A 64 -10.10 1.94 -6.58
#